data_AF-A0A553BN19-F1
#
_entry.id   AF-A0A553BN19-F1
#
_cell.length_a   1.000
_cell.length_b   1.000
_cell.length_c   1.000
_cell.angle_alpha   90.00
_cell.angle_beta   90.00
_cell.angle_gamma   90.00
#
_symmetry.space_group_name_H-M   'P 1'
#
loop_
_entity.id
_entity.type
_entity.pdbx_description
1 polymer ?
#
loop_
_entity_poly.entity_id
_entity_poly.type
_entity_poly.pdbx_seq_one_letter_code
_entity_poly.pdbx_strand_id
1 'polypeptide(L)'
;MDTTKLKGDLIFKNEKGVIDSLVLLDYHNGVSKESIQTLMNKTDCEHSIGYNYESSNGNGIVVASLEKNEDKKYSFSVSGFCLFKNFPMNQKEVSRDSLLIVKVDSCENSKFKELAFRKFRLEYFITQNGDTWKPIKFISKDLKK
;
A
#
# COMPACT_ATOMS: atom_id res chain seq x y z
N MET A 1 -13.33 -4.98 -5.01
CA MET A 1 -13.38 -5.41 -3.59
C MET A 1 -13.43 -4.15 -2.77
N ASP A 2 -14.41 -4.04 -1.88
CA ASP A 2 -14.56 -2.87 -1.01
C ASP A 2 -13.42 -2.83 0.01
N THR A 3 -12.57 -1.81 -0.07
CA THR A 3 -11.38 -1.67 0.78
C THR A 3 -11.70 -0.95 2.10
N THR A 4 -12.92 -0.43 2.29
CA THR A 4 -13.37 0.30 3.49
C THR A 4 -13.43 -0.52 4.78
N LYS A 5 -13.07 -1.80 4.74
CA LYS A 5 -13.21 -2.76 5.86
C LYS A 5 -11.92 -3.51 6.19
N LEU A 6 -10.80 -3.17 5.56
CA LEU A 6 -9.54 -3.91 5.71
C LEU A 6 -8.68 -3.28 6.81
N LYS A 7 -9.07 -3.49 8.06
CA LYS A 7 -8.23 -3.25 9.24
C LYS A 7 -7.89 -4.57 9.91
N GLY A 8 -6.64 -4.76 10.28
CA GLY A 8 -6.21 -6.04 10.86
C GLY A 8 -4.71 -6.21 10.93
N ASP A 9 -4.27 -7.42 11.27
CA ASP A 9 -2.87 -7.79 11.27
C ASP A 9 -2.61 -8.76 10.13
N LEU A 10 -1.58 -8.48 9.34
CA LEU A 10 -1.10 -9.36 8.29
C LEU A 10 0.07 -10.17 8.86
N ILE A 11 -0.14 -11.49 8.97
CA ILE A 11 0.85 -12.42 9.50
C ILE A 11 1.76 -12.85 8.36
N PHE A 12 3.07 -12.74 8.59
CA PHE A 12 4.10 -13.12 7.63
C PHE A 12 4.93 -14.29 8.13
N LYS A 13 5.50 -15.03 7.19
CA LYS A 13 6.47 -16.09 7.45
C LYS A 13 7.68 -15.89 6.54
N ASN A 14 8.88 -16.03 7.10
CA ASN A 14 10.10 -16.08 6.31
C ASN A 14 10.46 -17.52 5.90
N GLU A 15 11.45 -17.68 5.03
CA GLU A 15 11.89 -18.99 4.53
C GLU A 15 12.41 -19.93 5.64
N LYS A 16 12.93 -19.37 6.74
CA LYS A 16 13.39 -20.11 7.93
C LYS A 16 12.25 -20.52 8.87
N GLY A 17 11.03 -20.11 8.58
CA GLY A 17 9.84 -20.44 9.35
C GLY A 17 9.51 -19.50 10.51
N VAL A 18 10.24 -18.39 10.66
CA VAL A 18 9.95 -17.35 11.65
C VAL A 18 8.67 -16.62 11.25
N ILE A 19 7.83 -16.32 12.24
CA ILE A 19 6.54 -15.64 12.08
C ILE A 19 6.62 -14.25 12.70
N ASP A 20 6.10 -13.24 12.00
CA ASP A 20 5.96 -11.86 12.48
C ASP A 20 4.63 -11.26 11.97
N SER A 21 4.25 -10.09 12.47
CA SER A 21 3.04 -9.37 12.05
C SER A 21 3.35 -7.97 11.55
N LEU A 22 2.66 -7.55 10.48
CA LEU A 22 2.51 -6.14 10.13
C LEU A 22 1.10 -5.71 10.49
N VAL A 23 0.98 -4.65 11.26
CA VAL A 23 -0.31 -4.00 11.51
C VAL A 23 -0.73 -3.29 10.22
N LEU A 24 -1.88 -3.68 9.70
CA LEU A 24 -2.50 -3.08 8.53
C LEU A 24 -3.52 -2.05 8.99
N LEU A 25 -3.21 -0.78 8.73
CA LEU A 25 -4.14 0.34 8.88
C LEU A 25 -4.57 0.78 7.49
N ASP A 26 -5.88 0.92 7.29
CA ASP A 26 -6.39 1.52 6.06
C ASP A 26 -6.29 3.04 6.15
N TYR A 27 -5.99 3.66 5.01
CA TYR A 27 -6.15 5.09 4.82
C TYR A 27 -7.10 5.29 3.66
N HIS A 28 -8.25 5.91 3.91
CA HIS A 28 -9.31 6.04 2.93
C HIS A 28 -9.81 7.48 2.79
N ASN A 29 -9.72 7.99 1.57
CA ASN A 29 -10.54 9.10 1.09
C ASN A 29 -11.07 8.70 -0.29
N GLY A 30 -12.27 8.11 -0.33
CA GLY A 30 -12.66 7.11 -1.32
C GLY A 30 -12.46 7.49 -2.78
N VAL A 31 -12.02 6.52 -3.59
CA VAL A 31 -11.96 6.67 -5.06
C VAL A 31 -13.38 6.50 -5.62
N SER A 32 -14.28 7.42 -5.27
CA SER A 32 -15.58 7.52 -5.90
C SER A 32 -15.51 8.48 -7.10
N LYS A 33 -16.38 8.29 -8.08
CA LYS A 33 -16.70 9.35 -9.06
C LYS A 33 -17.63 10.34 -8.35
N GLU A 34 -17.10 11.21 -7.52
CA GLU A 34 -17.86 12.39 -7.09
C GLU A 34 -17.32 13.61 -7.84
N SER A 35 -18.05 14.01 -8.87
CA SER A 35 -17.96 15.37 -9.37
C SER A 35 -18.91 16.21 -8.54
N ILE A 36 -18.40 17.09 -7.69
CA ILE A 36 -19.23 18.12 -7.07
C ILE A 36 -19.52 19.16 -8.16
N GLN A 37 -20.69 19.05 -8.80
CA GLN A 37 -21.18 20.07 -9.71
C GLN A 37 -21.88 21.15 -8.88
N THR A 38 -21.28 22.33 -8.80
CA THR A 38 -22.01 23.55 -8.41
C THR A 38 -22.24 24.41 -9.64
N LEU A 39 -23.20 25.33 -9.59
CA LEU A 39 -23.51 26.26 -10.69
C LEU A 39 -22.32 27.16 -11.08
N MET A 40 -21.28 27.26 -10.24
CA MET A 40 -20.18 28.22 -10.40
C MET A 40 -18.77 27.63 -10.35
N ASN A 41 -18.58 26.39 -9.89
CA ASN A 41 -17.26 25.75 -9.84
C ASN A 41 -17.35 24.25 -10.12
N LYS A 42 -16.41 23.77 -10.92
CA LYS A 42 -16.04 22.36 -11.03
C LYS A 42 -14.74 22.16 -10.27
N THR A 43 -14.81 21.58 -9.08
CA THR A 43 -13.61 21.18 -8.32
C THR A 43 -13.46 19.67 -8.44
N ASP A 44 -12.33 19.21 -8.96
CA ASP A 44 -11.98 17.79 -8.97
C ASP A 44 -11.34 17.47 -7.60
N CYS A 45 -11.96 16.62 -6.79
CA CYS A 45 -11.37 16.20 -5.53
C CYS A 45 -10.22 15.20 -5.79
N GLU A 46 -9.07 15.43 -5.14
CA GLU A 46 -7.98 14.45 -5.04
C GLU A 46 -8.45 13.30 -4.14
N HIS A 47 -8.58 12.10 -4.72
CA HIS A 47 -9.07 10.91 -4.01
C HIS A 47 -7.96 9.86 -3.91
N SER A 48 -7.86 9.22 -2.75
CA SER A 48 -6.82 8.23 -2.48
C SER A 48 -7.33 7.01 -1.70
N ILE A 49 -6.87 5.83 -2.11
CA ILE A 49 -7.01 4.58 -1.33
C ILE A 49 -5.60 4.12 -0.98
N GLY A 50 -5.32 3.86 0.30
CA GLY A 50 -4.01 3.38 0.71
C GLY A 50 -4.02 2.44 1.91
N TYR A 51 -2.85 1.82 2.12
CA TYR A 51 -2.54 0.95 3.25
C TYR A 51 -1.26 1.39 3.92
N ASN A 52 -1.26 1.43 5.24
CA ASN A 52 -0.07 1.55 6.06
C ASN A 52 0.23 0.19 6.68
N TYR A 53 1.47 -0.25 6.51
CA TYR A 53 2.02 -1.46 7.09
C TYR A 53 3.02 -1.03 8.16
N GLU A 54 2.66 -1.18 9.42
CA GLU A 54 3.53 -0.88 10.55
C GLU A 54 4.06 -2.20 11.13
N SER A 55 5.38 -2.34 11.20
CA SER A 55 5.95 -3.53 11.80
C SER A 55 5.80 -3.52 13.32
N SER A 56 5.29 -4.61 13.90
CA SER A 56 5.05 -4.72 15.36
C SER A 56 6.31 -4.60 16.21
N ASN A 57 7.49 -4.80 15.63
CA ASN A 57 8.78 -4.65 16.29
C ASN A 57 9.43 -3.26 16.06
N GLY A 58 8.70 -2.30 15.48
CA GLY A 58 9.17 -0.93 15.27
C GLY A 58 10.14 -0.74 14.09
N ASN A 59 10.27 -1.75 13.21
CA ASN A 59 11.21 -1.73 12.07
C ASN A 59 10.85 -0.77 10.92
N GLY A 60 9.77 0.00 11.04
CA GLY A 60 9.39 1.05 10.10
C GLY A 60 7.96 0.92 9.59
N ILE A 61 7.57 1.92 8.79
CA ILE A 61 6.25 2.03 8.16
C ILE A 61 6.44 1.95 6.65
N VAL A 62 5.66 1.12 5.98
CA VAL A 62 5.48 1.14 4.52
C VAL A 62 4.07 1.62 4.24
N VAL A 63 3.94 2.59 3.35
CA VAL A 63 2.66 3.12 2.89
C VAL A 63 2.56 2.85 1.39
N ALA A 64 1.42 2.33 0.96
CA ALA A 64 1.12 2.17 -0.47
C ALA A 64 -0.24 2.80 -0.74
N SER A 65 -0.30 3.80 -1.64
CA SER A 65 -1.53 4.50 -2.03
C SER A 65 -1.74 4.47 -3.54
N LEU A 66 -3.01 4.51 -3.95
CA LEU A 66 -3.44 4.85 -5.29
C LEU A 66 -4.13 6.20 -5.23
N GLU A 67 -3.61 7.16 -5.98
CA GLU A 67 -4.13 8.51 -6.11
C GLU A 67 -4.65 8.74 -7.52
N LYS A 68 -5.68 9.59 -7.65
CA LYS A 68 -6.17 10.08 -8.94
C LYS A 68 -6.16 11.60 -8.92
N ASN A 69 -5.44 12.21 -9.86
CA ASN A 69 -5.38 13.65 -9.98
C ASN A 69 -6.54 14.21 -10.84
N GLU A 70 -6.61 15.55 -10.93
CA GLU A 70 -7.61 16.29 -11.69
C GLU A 70 -7.68 15.88 -13.18
N ASP A 71 -6.52 15.57 -13.78
CA ASP A 71 -6.38 15.07 -15.16
C ASP A 71 -6.90 13.63 -15.36
N LYS A 72 -7.45 12.98 -14.33
CA LYS A 72 -7.82 11.56 -14.29
C LYS A 72 -6.63 10.62 -14.53
N LYS A 73 -5.40 11.06 -14.29
CA LYS A 73 -4.21 10.21 -14.27
C LYS A 73 -4.14 9.55 -12.90
N TYR A 74 -3.82 8.27 -12.89
CA TYR A 74 -3.64 7.52 -11.66
C TYR A 74 -2.16 7.48 -11.30
N SER A 75 -1.87 7.49 -10.01
CA SER A 75 -0.52 7.40 -9.48
C SER A 75 -0.50 6.37 -8.37
N PHE A 76 0.31 5.32 -8.52
CA PHE A 76 0.59 4.41 -7.42
C PHE A 76 1.83 4.89 -6.69
N SER A 77 1.66 5.27 -5.43
CA SER A 77 2.73 5.79 -4.59
C SER A 77 3.09 4.76 -3.52
N VAL A 78 4.39 4.52 -3.34
CA VAL A 78 4.93 3.75 -2.22
C VAL A 78 5.88 4.65 -1.45
N SER A 79 5.61 4.83 -0.17
CA SER A 79 6.46 5.59 0.73
C SER A 79 6.81 4.78 1.98
N GLY A 80 7.87 5.16 2.65
CA GLY A 80 8.32 4.53 3.89
C GLY A 80 9.60 5.18 4.37
N PHE A 81 10.20 4.63 5.43
CA PHE A 81 11.46 5.16 5.95
C PHE A 81 12.56 5.05 4.86
N CYS A 82 13.00 6.21 4.36
CA CYS A 82 13.98 6.37 3.28
C CYS A 82 13.57 5.83 1.89
N LEU A 83 12.28 5.69 1.61
CA LEU A 83 11.78 5.34 0.29
C LEU A 83 10.61 6.25 -0.08
N PHE A 84 10.67 6.82 -1.28
CA PHE A 84 9.52 7.43 -1.94
C PHE A 84 9.59 7.12 -3.43
N LYS A 85 8.66 6.31 -3.93
CA LYS A 85 8.53 5.99 -5.36
C LYS A 85 7.09 6.16 -5.80
N ASN A 86 6.90 6.82 -6.93
CA ASN A 86 5.60 7.06 -7.52
C ASN A 86 5.59 6.57 -8.97
N PHE A 87 4.54 5.87 -9.36
CA PHE A 87 4.38 5.22 -10.66
C PHE A 87 3.11 5.75 -11.32
N PRO A 88 3.22 6.49 -12.45
CA PRO A 88 2.05 6.87 -13.21
C PRO A 88 1.40 5.62 -13.81
N MET A 89 0.08 5.50 -13.68
CA MET A 89 -0.70 4.38 -14.16
C MET A 89 -1.90 4.87 -14.97
N ASN A 90 -2.25 4.12 -16.01
CA ASN A 90 -3.52 4.29 -16.71
C ASN A 90 -4.61 3.39 -16.09
N GLN A 91 -5.87 3.61 -16.48
CA GLN A 91 -7.00 2.85 -15.94
C GLN A 91 -6.90 1.33 -16.19
N LYS A 92 -6.32 0.89 -17.32
CA LYS A 92 -6.14 -0.53 -17.60
C LYS A 92 -5.16 -1.16 -16.62
N GLU A 93 -4.06 -0.47 -16.31
CA GLU A 93 -3.04 -0.92 -15.35
C GLU A 93 -3.58 -1.01 -13.94
N VAL A 94 -4.37 -0.02 -13.49
CA VAL A 94 -5.06 -0.04 -12.19
C VAL A 94 -5.95 -1.27 -12.03
N SER A 95 -6.60 -1.69 -13.12
CA SER A 95 -7.49 -2.87 -13.12
C SER A 95 -6.75 -4.20 -13.33
N ARG A 96 -5.46 -4.18 -13.66
CA ARG A 96 -4.68 -5.38 -14.01
C ARG A 96 -4.17 -6.07 -12.75
N ASP A 97 -4.20 -7.40 -12.77
CA ASP A 97 -3.55 -8.23 -11.74
C ASP A 97 -2.04 -8.36 -11.98
N SER A 98 -1.33 -7.25 -12.04
CA SER A 98 0.13 -7.21 -12.23
C SER A 98 0.87 -7.07 -10.92
N LEU A 99 2.01 -7.77 -10.82
CA LEU A 99 2.98 -7.59 -9.75
C LEU A 99 3.86 -6.38 -10.06
N LEU A 100 3.93 -5.44 -9.14
CA LEU A 100 4.82 -4.29 -9.18
C LEU A 100 5.92 -4.47 -8.13
N ILE A 101 7.17 -4.33 -8.55
CA ILE A 101 8.34 -4.51 -7.68
C ILE A 101 9.01 -3.16 -7.47
N VAL A 102 9.17 -2.78 -6.21
CA VAL A 102 9.81 -1.55 -5.77
C VAL A 102 11.12 -1.92 -5.09
N LYS A 103 12.23 -1.62 -5.76
CA LYS A 103 13.57 -1.75 -5.17
C LYS A 103 13.85 -0.54 -4.30
N VAL A 104 14.30 -0.77 -3.07
CA VAL A 104 14.77 0.28 -2.19
C VAL A 104 16.24 0.49 -2.50
N ASP A 105 16.55 1.65 -3.09
CA ASP A 105 17.93 2.02 -3.39
C ASP A 105 18.73 2.03 -2.09
N SER A 106 20.01 1.62 -2.16
CA SER A 106 20.86 1.28 -1.02
C SER A 106 20.90 2.38 0.03
N CYS A 107 19.94 2.33 0.95
CA CYS A 107 19.83 3.16 2.12
C CYS A 107 20.12 2.27 3.31
N GLU A 108 21.25 2.50 3.97
CA GLU A 108 21.68 1.73 5.15
C GLU A 108 20.67 1.80 6.30
N ASN A 109 19.82 2.83 6.28
CA ASN A 109 18.76 3.05 7.27
C ASN A 109 17.45 2.35 6.93
N SER A 110 17.25 1.90 5.68
CA SER A 110 16.05 1.15 5.34
C SER A 110 16.19 -0.29 5.78
N LYS A 111 15.16 -0.85 6.40
CA LYS A 111 15.11 -2.29 6.71
C LYS A 111 14.71 -3.14 5.50
N PHE A 112 14.15 -2.52 4.47
CA PHE A 112 13.67 -3.17 3.26
C PHE A 112 14.66 -2.98 2.11
N LYS A 113 14.87 -4.03 1.34
CA LYS A 113 15.61 -4.04 0.06
C LYS A 113 14.64 -4.05 -1.11
N GLU A 114 13.54 -4.78 -0.99
CA GLU A 114 12.54 -4.92 -2.04
C GLU A 114 11.15 -5.04 -1.42
N LEU A 115 10.17 -4.40 -2.05
CA LEU A 115 8.75 -4.52 -1.73
C LEU A 115 8.00 -4.90 -3.01
N ALA A 116 7.10 -5.87 -2.93
CA ALA A 116 6.32 -6.30 -4.08
C ALA A 116 4.83 -6.20 -3.80
N PHE A 117 4.11 -5.56 -4.72
CA PHE A 117 2.70 -5.28 -4.58
C PHE A 117 1.90 -5.84 -5.76
N ARG A 118 0.70 -6.35 -5.49
CA ARG A 118 -0.30 -6.73 -6.50
C ARG A 118 -1.64 -6.11 -6.10
N LYS A 119 -2.29 -5.40 -7.02
CA LYS A 119 -3.57 -4.70 -6.76
C LYS A 119 -3.56 -3.93 -5.41
N PHE A 120 -2.52 -3.13 -5.18
CA PHE A 120 -2.34 -2.29 -3.97
C PHE A 120 -2.06 -3.06 -2.66
N ARG A 121 -1.87 -4.37 -2.71
CA ARG A 121 -1.56 -5.22 -1.55
C ARG A 121 -0.12 -5.67 -1.57
N LEU A 122 0.53 -5.67 -0.42
CA LEU A 122 1.87 -6.22 -0.25
C LEU A 122 1.82 -7.74 -0.38
N GLU A 123 2.50 -8.27 -1.40
CA GLU A 123 2.60 -9.70 -1.71
C GLU A 123 3.82 -10.34 -1.04
N TYR A 124 4.92 -9.60 -0.95
CA TYR A 124 6.11 -9.99 -0.20
C TYR A 124 7.02 -8.78 0.01
N PHE A 125 7.98 -8.93 0.91
CA PHE A 125 9.11 -8.02 1.02
C PHE A 125 10.41 -8.79 1.29
N ILE A 126 11.52 -8.17 0.90
CA ILE A 126 12.87 -8.66 1.17
C ILE A 126 13.55 -7.63 2.06
N THR A 127 14.08 -8.05 3.20
CA THR A 127 14.86 -7.20 4.10
C THR A 127 16.29 -7.01 3.61
N GLN A 128 17.03 -6.03 4.15
CA GLN A 128 18.43 -5.79 3.75
C GLN A 128 19.35 -7.00 3.95
N ASN A 129 19.06 -7.85 4.94
CA ASN A 129 19.79 -9.11 5.17
C ASN A 129 19.40 -10.26 4.22
N GLY A 130 18.48 -10.02 3.28
CA GLY A 130 18.05 -11.00 2.28
C GLY A 130 16.92 -11.94 2.71
N ASP A 131 16.39 -11.81 3.93
CA ASP A 131 15.24 -12.62 4.33
C ASP A 131 13.98 -12.19 3.55
N THR A 132 13.36 -13.15 2.89
CA THR A 132 12.08 -12.94 2.18
C THR A 132 10.92 -13.27 3.10
N TRP A 133 9.96 -12.35 3.21
CA TRP A 133 8.77 -12.49 4.03
C TRP A 133 7.52 -12.48 3.17
N LYS A 134 6.64 -13.45 3.37
CA LYS A 134 5.37 -13.60 2.63
C LYS A 134 4.18 -13.65 3.58
N PRO A 135 3.06 -13.00 3.22
CA PRO A 135 1.84 -13.05 4.00
C PRO A 135 1.27 -14.48 3.96
N ILE A 136 0.83 -14.98 5.11
CA ILE A 136 0.23 -16.32 5.24
C ILE A 136 -1.21 -16.26 5.75
N LYS A 137 -1.56 -15.22 6.51
CA LYS A 137 -2.88 -15.08 7.13
C LYS A 137 -3.18 -13.60 7.40
N PHE A 138 -4.43 -13.22 7.19
CA PHE A 138 -4.95 -11.93 7.64
C PHE A 138 -5.86 -12.15 8.86
N ILE A 139 -5.66 -11.35 9.90
CA ILE A 139 -6.49 -11.34 11.11
C ILE A 139 -7.23 -10.01 11.13
N SER A 140 -8.50 -10.01 10.73
CA SER A 140 -9.32 -8.81 10.78
C SER A 140 -9.48 -8.34 12.23
N LYS A 141 -9.28 -7.03 12.44
CA LYS A 141 -9.68 -6.36 13.66
C LYS A 141 -11.05 -5.77 13.39
N ASP A 142 -12.09 -6.34 13.99
CA ASP A 142 -13.44 -5.81 13.85
C ASP A 142 -13.42 -4.32 14.21
N LEU A 143 -13.85 -3.49 13.26
CA LEU A 143 -14.31 -2.14 13.54
C LEU A 143 -15.56 -2.31 14.39
N LYS A 144 -15.42 -2.31 15.73
CA LYS A 144 -16.59 -2.29 16.61
C LYS A 144 -17.53 -1.19 16.10
N LYS A 145 -18.75 -1.60 15.74
CA LYS A 145 -19.83 -0.75 15.27
C LYS A 145 -20.13 0.37 16.25
#